data_AF-A0A533S546-F1
#
_entry.id   AF-A0A533S546-F1
#
_cell.length_a   1.000
_cell.length_b   1.000
_cell.length_c   1.000
_cell.angle_alpha   90.00
_cell.angle_beta   90.00
_cell.angle_gamma   90.00
#
_symmetry.space_group_name_H-M   'P 1'
#
loop_
_entity.id
_entity.type
_entity.pdbx_description
1 polymer ?
#
loop_
_entity_poly.entity_id
_entity_poly.type
_entity_poly.pdbx_seq_one_letter_code
_entity_poly.pdbx_strand_id
1 'polypeptide(L)'
;VEILCHGSEHSRMGAPLKGENASAYMARIRDELYASREVLRREGFDPKWFTYPYGEFNETVLAEARAAGYALGFTQDAGAASQAQDKFAIPRFAVVGAVSDLGLFHERMGYEPLDLYEVSPKAGPVKGGVIQAVRARVKDPQKYKEGEVSVFVSEKGRLKASFDQATGLITAEGTAVKNRVNRIRVTLKNKTTGKWAFAAWIVINPENSN
;
A
#
# COMPACT_ATOMS: atom_id res chain seq x y z
N VAL A 1 -11.33 18.92 13.28
CA VAL A 1 -11.56 17.73 12.43
C VAL A 1 -11.15 18.12 11.02
N GLU A 2 -10.34 17.31 10.35
CA GLU A 2 -10.01 17.52 8.93
C GLU A 2 -11.01 16.75 8.07
N ILE A 3 -11.46 17.34 6.96
CA ILE A 3 -12.38 16.70 6.02
C ILE A 3 -11.59 16.30 4.77
N LEU A 4 -11.66 15.01 4.43
CA LEU A 4 -10.95 14.43 3.29
C LEU A 4 -11.95 13.88 2.27
N CYS A 5 -11.51 13.78 1.02
CA CYS A 5 -12.26 13.06 -0.01
C CYS A 5 -12.06 11.54 0.11
N HIS A 6 -13.12 10.77 -0.11
CA HIS A 6 -13.09 9.30 -0.09
C HIS A 6 -13.79 8.67 -1.29
N GLY A 7 -13.74 9.33 -2.45
CA GLY A 7 -14.48 8.89 -3.62
C GLY A 7 -15.91 9.41 -3.68
N SER A 8 -16.52 9.31 -4.86
CA SER A 8 -17.93 9.65 -5.12
C SER A 8 -18.83 8.43 -4.91
N GLU A 9 -18.45 7.32 -5.54
CA GLU A 9 -19.21 6.05 -5.53
C GLU A 9 -18.52 4.98 -4.66
N HIS A 10 -17.38 5.32 -4.03
CA HIS A 10 -16.58 4.42 -3.22
C HIS A 10 -16.14 3.17 -4.03
N SER A 11 -15.82 3.37 -5.32
CA SER A 11 -15.43 2.29 -6.24
C SER A 11 -14.02 1.76 -5.96
N ARG A 12 -13.78 0.50 -6.34
CA ARG A 12 -12.45 -0.11 -6.28
C ARG A 12 -11.51 0.47 -7.34
N MET A 13 -10.44 1.15 -6.93
CA MET A 13 -9.58 1.90 -7.85
C MET A 13 -8.32 1.15 -8.31
N GLY A 14 -7.87 0.13 -7.59
CA GLY A 14 -6.52 -0.44 -7.78
C GLY A 14 -6.32 -1.29 -9.06
N ALA A 15 -7.40 -1.65 -9.75
CA ALA A 15 -7.36 -2.33 -11.04
C ALA A 15 -8.62 -2.02 -11.87
N PRO A 16 -8.57 -2.20 -13.20
CA PRO A 16 -9.76 -2.20 -14.03
C PRO A 16 -10.76 -3.28 -13.58
N LEU A 17 -12.05 -2.99 -13.72
CA LEU A 17 -13.12 -3.97 -13.54
C LEU A 17 -13.14 -4.96 -14.69
N LYS A 18 -13.82 -6.10 -14.50
CA LYS A 18 -13.96 -7.11 -15.55
C LYS A 18 -14.65 -6.52 -16.79
N GLY A 19 -13.96 -6.55 -17.94
CA GLY A 19 -14.46 -5.97 -19.19
C GLY A 19 -14.30 -4.45 -19.31
N GLU A 20 -13.74 -3.79 -18.29
CA GLU A 20 -13.47 -2.36 -18.33
C GLU A 20 -12.23 -2.09 -19.18
N ASN A 21 -12.42 -1.34 -20.26
CA ASN A 21 -11.29 -0.88 -21.09
C ASN A 21 -10.54 0.27 -20.40
N ALA A 22 -9.35 0.59 -20.91
CA ALA A 22 -8.50 1.62 -20.32
C ALA A 22 -9.17 3.00 -20.22
N SER A 23 -9.97 3.40 -21.22
CA SER A 23 -10.65 4.70 -21.21
C SER A 23 -11.72 4.76 -20.12
N ALA A 24 -12.54 3.71 -20.02
CA ALA A 24 -13.55 3.59 -18.97
C ALA A 24 -12.92 3.57 -17.57
N TYR A 25 -11.83 2.82 -17.41
CA TYR A 25 -11.06 2.80 -16.16
C TYR A 25 -10.59 4.20 -15.77
N MET A 26 -9.96 4.93 -16.69
CA MET A 26 -9.50 6.30 -16.44
C MET A 26 -10.66 7.26 -16.12
N ALA A 27 -11.79 7.15 -16.83
CA ALA A 27 -12.97 7.96 -16.56
C ALA A 27 -13.50 7.73 -15.14
N ARG A 28 -13.59 6.47 -14.70
CA ARG A 28 -14.02 6.11 -13.34
C ARG A 28 -13.05 6.59 -12.28
N ILE A 29 -11.73 6.44 -12.48
CA ILE A 29 -10.73 6.95 -11.54
C ILE A 29 -10.83 8.46 -11.38
N ARG A 30 -11.05 9.19 -12.48
CA ARG A 30 -11.27 10.64 -12.43
C ARG A 30 -12.58 11.00 -11.74
N ASP A 31 -13.66 10.29 -12.02
CA ASP A 31 -14.92 10.56 -11.32
C ASP A 31 -14.75 10.48 -9.79
N GLU A 32 -14.16 9.39 -9.29
CA GLU A 32 -13.87 9.19 -7.87
C GLU A 32 -13.03 10.33 -7.26
N LEU A 33 -12.01 10.78 -7.99
CA LEU A 33 -11.05 11.79 -7.50
C LEU A 33 -11.61 13.22 -7.56
N TYR A 34 -12.42 13.56 -8.55
CA TYR A 34 -12.83 14.94 -8.82
C TYR A 34 -14.23 15.25 -8.30
N ALA A 35 -15.20 14.33 -8.46
CA ALA A 35 -16.60 14.60 -8.14
C ALA A 35 -16.81 14.83 -6.63
N SER A 36 -16.22 13.99 -5.77
CA SER A 36 -16.31 14.14 -4.31
C SER A 36 -15.71 15.46 -3.82
N ARG A 37 -14.62 15.92 -4.45
CA ARG A 37 -13.98 17.20 -4.14
C ARG A 37 -14.83 18.38 -4.55
N GLU A 38 -15.50 18.30 -5.70
CA GLU A 38 -16.39 19.34 -6.18
C GLU A 38 -17.59 19.51 -5.25
N VAL A 39 -18.23 18.42 -4.83
CA VAL A 39 -19.34 18.45 -3.88
C VAL A 39 -18.90 19.10 -2.56
N LEU A 40 -17.79 18.64 -1.97
CA LEU A 40 -17.29 19.21 -0.71
C LEU A 40 -16.95 20.70 -0.83
N ARG A 41 -16.45 21.16 -1.98
CA ARG A 41 -16.18 22.59 -2.24
C ARG A 41 -17.44 23.43 -2.33
N ARG A 42 -18.52 22.90 -2.90
CA ARG A 42 -19.82 23.58 -2.93
C ARG A 42 -20.39 23.74 -1.52
N GLU A 43 -20.12 22.79 -0.63
CA GLU A 43 -20.49 22.85 0.79
C GLU A 43 -19.53 23.72 1.65
N GLY A 44 -18.58 24.43 1.02
CA GLY A 44 -17.66 25.35 1.71
C GLY A 44 -16.40 24.71 2.31
N PHE A 45 -16.11 23.44 2.00
CA PHE A 45 -14.88 22.77 2.41
C PHE A 45 -13.80 22.82 1.33
N ASP A 46 -12.51 22.86 1.71
CA ASP A 46 -11.40 22.67 0.75
C ASP A 46 -10.59 21.43 1.12
N PRO A 47 -11.07 20.22 0.79
CA PRO A 47 -10.36 19.00 1.10
C PRO A 47 -9.04 18.95 0.32
N LYS A 48 -7.93 18.83 1.06
CA LYS A 48 -6.57 18.80 0.50
C LYS A 48 -6.04 17.38 0.32
N TRP A 49 -6.66 16.40 0.96
CA TRP A 49 -6.16 15.02 1.04
C TRP A 49 -7.22 14.02 0.59
N PHE A 50 -6.75 12.87 0.11
CA PHE A 50 -7.59 11.79 -0.39
C PHE A 50 -7.34 10.48 0.36
N THR A 51 -8.39 9.73 0.67
CA THR A 51 -8.30 8.36 1.17
C THR A 51 -8.82 7.41 0.11
N TYR A 52 -8.06 6.38 -0.26
CA TYR A 52 -8.48 5.46 -1.32
C TYR A 52 -9.55 4.48 -0.81
N PRO A 53 -10.73 4.36 -1.46
CA PRO A 53 -11.72 3.33 -1.16
C PRO A 53 -11.09 1.94 -1.09
N TYR A 54 -11.40 1.21 -0.02
CA TYR A 54 -10.81 -0.11 0.30
C TYR A 54 -9.27 -0.14 0.42
N GLY A 55 -8.61 1.03 0.40
CA GLY A 55 -7.16 1.17 0.32
C GLY A 55 -6.56 0.64 -0.97
N GLU A 56 -7.34 0.58 -2.06
CA GLU A 56 -6.89 0.08 -3.35
C GLU A 56 -6.33 1.20 -4.23
N PHE A 57 -5.11 1.01 -4.71
CA PHE A 57 -4.42 1.96 -5.58
C PHE A 57 -3.42 1.22 -6.47
N ASN A 58 -2.93 1.93 -7.48
CA ASN A 58 -1.80 1.56 -8.32
C ASN A 58 -1.12 2.86 -8.80
N GLU A 59 -0.05 2.74 -9.60
CA GLU A 59 0.69 3.92 -10.09
C GLU A 59 -0.19 4.92 -10.86
N THR A 60 -1.17 4.43 -11.64
CA THR A 60 -2.13 5.28 -12.37
C THR A 60 -3.01 6.08 -11.41
N VAL A 61 -3.57 5.44 -10.37
CA VAL A 61 -4.40 6.10 -9.36
C VAL A 61 -3.60 7.15 -8.59
N LEU A 62 -2.36 6.84 -8.22
CA LEU A 62 -1.48 7.80 -7.53
C LEU A 62 -1.17 9.01 -8.44
N ALA A 63 -0.92 8.79 -9.72
CA ALA A 63 -0.66 9.86 -10.68
C ALA A 63 -1.89 10.76 -10.90
N GLU A 64 -3.08 10.18 -11.05
CA GLU A 64 -4.32 10.96 -11.20
C GLU A 64 -4.67 11.71 -9.91
N ALA A 65 -4.40 11.14 -8.72
CA ALA A 65 -4.58 11.87 -7.46
C ALA A 65 -3.66 13.10 -7.36
N ARG A 66 -2.42 13.00 -7.86
CA ARG A 66 -1.52 14.18 -7.98
C ARG A 66 -2.07 15.20 -8.96
N ALA A 67 -2.50 14.76 -10.14
CA ALA A 67 -3.05 15.63 -11.18
C ALA A 67 -4.33 16.35 -10.72
N ALA A 68 -5.14 15.68 -9.90
CA ALA A 68 -6.33 16.25 -9.28
C ALA A 68 -6.01 17.33 -8.23
N GLY A 69 -4.73 17.54 -7.89
CA GLY A 69 -4.28 18.59 -6.99
C GLY A 69 -4.48 18.27 -5.50
N TYR A 70 -4.51 16.99 -5.14
CA TYR A 70 -4.38 16.58 -3.73
C TYR A 70 -2.94 16.75 -3.26
N ALA A 71 -2.74 16.99 -1.96
CA ALA A 71 -1.41 17.10 -1.37
C ALA A 71 -0.91 15.78 -0.77
N LEU A 72 -1.83 14.97 -0.24
CA LEU A 72 -1.55 13.69 0.41
C LEU A 72 -2.60 12.64 0.02
N GLY A 73 -2.19 11.36 0.03
CA GLY A 73 -3.02 10.20 -0.24
C GLY A 73 -2.80 9.12 0.82
N PHE A 74 -3.89 8.54 1.34
CA PHE A 74 -3.86 7.55 2.42
C PHE A 74 -4.41 6.19 1.98
N THR A 75 -3.60 5.14 2.17
CA THR A 75 -3.95 3.76 1.81
C THR A 75 -4.56 3.02 3.01
N GLN A 76 -4.77 1.70 2.87
CA GLN A 76 -5.03 0.80 4.00
C GLN A 76 -3.90 -0.23 4.17
N ASP A 77 -2.73 0.05 3.61
CA ASP A 77 -1.56 -0.78 3.86
C ASP A 77 -1.07 -0.51 5.27
N ALA A 78 -0.91 -1.57 6.06
CA ALA A 78 -0.39 -1.45 7.41
C ALA A 78 1.05 -0.92 7.35
N GLY A 79 1.40 -0.01 8.26
CA GLY A 79 2.76 0.53 8.32
C GLY A 79 2.83 1.85 9.06
N ALA A 80 4.03 2.18 9.52
CA ALA A 80 4.36 3.52 10.00
C ALA A 80 4.68 4.43 8.81
N ALA A 81 4.21 5.68 8.89
CA ALA A 81 4.48 6.70 7.89
C ALA A 81 5.91 7.25 8.04
N SER A 82 6.54 7.60 6.92
CA SER A 82 7.84 8.28 6.89
C SER A 82 7.84 9.46 5.93
N GLN A 83 8.76 10.41 6.12
CA GLN A 83 8.95 11.53 5.19
C GLN A 83 9.58 11.08 3.85
N ALA A 84 10.19 9.90 3.81
CA ALA A 84 10.88 9.37 2.65
C ALA A 84 9.97 8.51 1.75
N GLN A 85 8.76 8.19 2.21
CA GLN A 85 7.71 7.48 1.48
C GLN A 85 7.00 8.40 0.47
N ASP A 86 6.30 7.77 -0.47
CA ASP A 86 5.40 8.49 -1.36
C ASP A 86 4.24 9.11 -0.54
N LYS A 87 4.14 10.45 -0.58
CA LYS A 87 3.06 11.24 0.04
C LYS A 87 1.65 10.87 -0.41
N PHE A 88 1.51 10.17 -1.53
CA PHE A 88 0.22 9.70 -2.05
C PHE A 88 -0.05 8.24 -1.68
N ALA A 89 0.87 7.55 -1.01
CA ALA A 89 0.69 6.18 -0.55
C ALA A 89 0.99 6.05 0.95
N ILE A 90 0.48 6.96 1.77
CA ILE A 90 0.72 6.98 3.21
C ILE A 90 0.01 5.78 3.87
N PRO A 91 0.75 4.88 4.55
CA PRO A 91 0.18 3.69 5.17
C PRO A 91 -0.63 4.04 6.43
N ARG A 92 -1.55 3.15 6.80
CA ARG A 92 -2.36 3.27 8.02
C ARG A 92 -2.60 1.91 8.65
N PHE A 93 -2.63 1.86 9.98
CA PHE A 93 -3.15 0.70 10.70
C PHE A 93 -4.66 0.80 10.85
N ALA A 94 -5.39 -0.12 10.23
CA ALA A 94 -6.78 -0.32 10.58
C ALA A 94 -6.86 -0.96 11.98
N VAL A 95 -7.54 -0.29 12.91
CA VAL A 95 -7.84 -0.78 14.26
C VAL A 95 -9.25 -1.36 14.23
N VAL A 96 -9.36 -2.60 13.75
CA VAL A 96 -10.64 -3.29 13.54
C VAL A 96 -10.54 -4.76 13.95
N GLY A 97 -11.66 -5.36 14.38
CA GLY A 97 -11.72 -6.78 14.75
C GLY A 97 -10.69 -7.13 15.84
N ALA A 98 -9.97 -8.25 15.69
CA ALA A 98 -8.96 -8.69 16.65
C ALA A 98 -7.85 -7.66 16.95
N VAL A 99 -7.67 -6.65 16.08
CA VAL A 99 -6.70 -5.57 16.28
C VAL A 99 -7.13 -4.57 17.35
N SER A 100 -8.41 -4.56 17.75
CA SER A 100 -8.88 -3.71 18.84
C SER A 100 -8.37 -4.16 20.22
N ASP A 101 -7.70 -5.31 20.31
CA ASP A 101 -6.96 -5.69 21.50
C ASP A 101 -5.85 -4.67 21.80
N LEU A 102 -5.78 -4.19 23.04
CA LEU A 102 -4.83 -3.14 23.43
C LEU A 102 -3.37 -3.60 23.34
N GLY A 103 -3.09 -4.89 23.52
CA GLY A 103 -1.75 -5.45 23.35
C GLY A 103 -1.31 -5.38 21.90
N LEU A 104 -2.16 -5.84 20.98
CA LEU A 104 -1.92 -5.74 19.54
C LEU A 104 -1.86 -4.29 19.05
N PHE A 105 -2.69 -3.41 19.60
CA PHE A 105 -2.61 -1.98 19.31
C PHE A 105 -1.26 -1.39 19.73
N HIS A 106 -0.82 -1.66 20.97
CA HIS A 106 0.47 -1.17 21.49
C HIS A 106 1.64 -1.71 20.66
N GLU A 107 1.62 -2.99 20.28
CA GLU A 107 2.61 -3.56 19.37
C GLU A 107 2.65 -2.80 18.04
N ARG A 108 1.48 -2.53 17.44
CA ARG A 108 1.37 -1.87 16.14
C ARG A 108 1.91 -0.43 16.14
N MET A 109 1.70 0.29 17.23
CA MET A 109 2.24 1.64 17.41
C MET A 109 3.76 1.65 17.63
N GLY A 110 4.36 0.49 17.94
CA GLY A 110 5.80 0.32 18.14
C GLY A 110 6.60 0.07 16.85
N TYR A 111 5.96 -0.15 15.71
CA TYR A 111 6.66 -0.39 14.44
C TYR A 111 7.31 0.88 13.89
N GLU A 112 8.51 0.73 13.34
CA GLU A 112 9.21 1.77 12.60
C GLU A 112 8.88 1.71 11.10
N PRO A 113 8.99 2.84 10.37
CA PRO A 113 8.87 2.80 8.93
C PRO A 113 10.05 2.04 8.31
N LEU A 114 9.78 1.24 7.28
CA LEU A 114 10.80 0.68 6.41
C LEU A 114 10.76 1.38 5.06
N ASP A 115 11.78 2.19 4.77
CA ASP A 115 11.84 2.95 3.54
C ASP A 115 12.39 2.10 2.39
N LEU A 116 11.50 1.71 1.49
CA LEU A 116 11.80 0.89 0.33
C LEU A 116 11.84 1.71 -0.96
N TYR A 117 12.67 1.27 -1.91
CA TYR A 117 12.71 1.74 -3.30
C TYR A 117 12.95 0.54 -4.23
N GLU A 118 12.82 0.73 -5.55
CA GLU A 118 12.90 -0.37 -6.54
C GLU A 118 12.01 -1.57 -6.20
N VAL A 119 10.81 -1.30 -5.69
CA VAL A 119 9.84 -2.33 -5.27
C VAL A 119 9.24 -3.05 -6.48
N SER A 120 9.20 -4.37 -6.41
CA SER A 120 8.56 -5.28 -7.36
C SER A 120 7.89 -6.45 -6.62
N PRO A 121 6.66 -6.85 -6.98
CA PRO A 121 5.78 -6.14 -7.90
C PRO A 121 5.37 -4.77 -7.33
N LYS A 122 5.04 -3.84 -8.21
CA LYS A 122 4.44 -2.55 -7.83
C LYS A 122 3.05 -2.77 -7.24
N ALA A 123 2.54 -1.75 -6.54
CA ALA A 123 1.18 -1.78 -6.05
C ALA A 123 0.18 -1.85 -7.23
N GLY A 124 -0.82 -2.72 -7.12
CA GLY A 124 -1.83 -2.91 -8.16
C GLY A 124 -1.83 -4.32 -8.77
N PRO A 125 -2.27 -4.49 -10.02
CA PRO A 125 -2.59 -5.79 -10.59
C PRO A 125 -1.34 -6.66 -10.82
N VAL A 126 -1.44 -7.95 -10.48
CA VAL A 126 -0.46 -8.99 -10.82
C VAL A 126 -1.01 -9.91 -11.91
N LYS A 127 -0.29 -10.03 -13.02
CA LYS A 127 -0.74 -10.76 -14.21
C LYS A 127 -1.00 -12.24 -13.87
N GLY A 128 -2.17 -12.75 -14.24
CA GLY A 128 -2.58 -14.14 -14.02
C GLY A 128 -2.66 -14.54 -12.55
N GLY A 129 -2.74 -13.57 -11.62
CA GLY A 129 -2.71 -13.85 -10.19
C GLY A 129 -1.36 -14.42 -9.73
N VAL A 130 -0.25 -14.12 -10.41
CA VAL A 130 1.08 -14.65 -10.02
C VAL A 130 2.04 -13.53 -9.65
N ILE A 131 2.54 -13.58 -8.41
CA ILE A 131 3.70 -12.81 -7.98
C ILE A 131 4.93 -13.61 -8.40
N GLN A 132 5.68 -13.13 -9.39
CA GLN A 132 6.85 -13.87 -9.92
C GLN A 132 8.00 -13.94 -8.91
N ALA A 133 8.21 -12.86 -8.17
CA ALA A 133 9.12 -12.74 -7.03
C ALA A 133 8.81 -11.43 -6.32
N VAL A 134 9.19 -11.32 -5.04
CA VAL A 134 9.20 -10.03 -4.34
C VAL A 134 10.64 -9.52 -4.32
N ARG A 135 10.84 -8.28 -4.76
CA ARG A 135 12.12 -7.57 -4.68
C ARG A 135 11.90 -6.16 -4.19
N ALA A 136 12.80 -5.67 -3.35
CA ALA A 136 12.84 -4.27 -2.93
C ALA A 136 14.24 -3.93 -2.44
N ARG A 137 14.60 -2.65 -2.49
CA ARG A 137 15.82 -2.14 -1.86
C ARG A 137 15.49 -1.25 -0.66
N VAL A 138 16.32 -1.34 0.37
CA VAL A 138 16.19 -0.55 1.60
C VAL A 138 17.08 0.69 1.51
N LYS A 139 16.58 1.90 1.81
CA LYS A 139 17.37 3.15 1.72
C LYS A 139 18.58 3.17 2.66
N ASP A 140 18.43 2.69 3.90
CA ASP A 140 19.48 2.66 4.93
C ASP A 140 19.73 1.22 5.43
N PRO A 141 20.26 0.31 4.60
CA PRO A 141 20.28 -1.11 4.92
C PRO A 141 21.13 -1.44 6.16
N GLN A 142 22.14 -0.62 6.43
CA GLN A 142 23.04 -0.76 7.58
C GLN A 142 22.32 -0.61 8.94
N LYS A 143 21.11 -0.03 8.99
CA LYS A 143 20.31 0.07 10.22
C LYS A 143 19.74 -1.28 10.67
N TYR A 144 19.64 -2.25 9.77
CA TYR A 144 18.93 -3.50 9.99
C TYR A 144 19.89 -4.66 10.18
N LYS A 145 19.47 -5.69 10.93
CA LYS A 145 20.26 -6.91 11.10
C LYS A 145 20.35 -7.71 9.80
N GLU A 146 21.49 -8.33 9.57
CA GLU A 146 21.70 -9.27 8.48
C GLU A 146 20.90 -10.57 8.73
N GLY A 147 20.36 -11.18 7.67
CA GLY A 147 19.61 -12.45 7.72
C GLY A 147 18.18 -12.40 8.31
N GLU A 148 17.83 -11.41 9.15
CA GLU A 148 16.51 -11.31 9.80
C GLU A 148 15.46 -10.58 8.93
N VAL A 149 15.13 -11.12 7.74
CA VAL A 149 14.05 -10.62 6.89
C VAL A 149 12.83 -11.54 6.92
N SER A 150 11.63 -10.95 6.99
CA SER A 150 10.39 -11.68 6.75
C SER A 150 9.58 -10.97 5.67
N VAL A 151 9.36 -11.69 4.56
CA VAL A 151 8.43 -11.30 3.49
C VAL A 151 7.17 -12.16 3.62
N PHE A 152 6.01 -11.52 3.64
CA PHE A 152 4.72 -12.16 3.88
C PHE A 152 3.71 -11.74 2.80
N VAL A 153 2.88 -12.68 2.35
CA VAL A 153 1.74 -12.43 1.46
C VAL A 153 0.46 -12.87 2.16
N SER A 154 -0.55 -11.99 2.21
CA SER A 154 -1.79 -12.15 2.99
C SER A 154 -2.36 -13.57 3.04
N GLU A 155 -2.60 -14.19 1.88
CA GLU A 155 -3.20 -15.54 1.83
C GLU A 155 -2.20 -16.70 1.91
N LYS A 156 -0.90 -16.42 1.83
CA LYS A 156 0.15 -17.46 1.74
C LYS A 156 0.93 -17.64 3.02
N GLY A 157 1.03 -16.59 3.82
CA GLY A 157 1.96 -16.58 4.94
C GLY A 157 3.33 -16.05 4.55
N ARG A 158 4.33 -16.46 5.33
CA ARG A 158 5.73 -16.08 5.13
C ARG A 158 6.31 -16.84 3.93
N LEU A 159 7.02 -16.13 3.07
CA LEU A 159 7.77 -16.66 1.93
C LEU A 159 9.24 -16.87 2.30
N LYS A 160 9.91 -17.76 1.59
CA LYS A 160 11.38 -17.86 1.67
C LYS A 160 12.01 -16.57 1.11
N ALA A 161 12.81 -15.90 1.92
CA ALA A 161 13.39 -14.60 1.60
C ALA A 161 14.83 -14.45 2.07
N SER A 162 15.55 -13.51 1.47
CA SER A 162 16.91 -13.09 1.84
C SER A 162 17.02 -11.57 1.84
N PHE A 163 17.94 -11.05 2.65
CA PHE A 163 18.31 -9.64 2.70
C PHE A 163 19.83 -9.53 2.67
N ASP A 164 20.33 -8.87 1.63
CA ASP A 164 21.74 -8.50 1.49
C ASP A 164 21.91 -7.07 2.02
N GLN A 165 22.60 -6.94 3.16
CA GLN A 165 22.82 -5.65 3.81
C GLN A 165 23.78 -4.74 3.03
N ALA A 166 24.72 -5.31 2.27
CA ALA A 166 25.70 -4.55 1.50
C ALA A 166 25.02 -3.81 0.35
N THR A 167 24.09 -4.46 -0.34
CA THR A 167 23.35 -3.87 -1.46
C THR A 167 21.97 -3.33 -1.08
N GLY A 168 21.50 -3.66 0.12
CA GLY A 168 20.15 -3.37 0.61
C GLY A 168 19.05 -4.18 -0.08
N LEU A 169 19.40 -5.19 -0.88
CA LEU A 169 18.46 -5.96 -1.67
C LEU A 169 17.72 -7.01 -0.82
N ILE A 170 16.40 -6.96 -0.89
CA ILE A 170 15.51 -8.00 -0.39
C ILE A 170 15.01 -8.81 -1.57
N THR A 171 15.06 -10.13 -1.47
CA THR A 171 14.46 -11.04 -2.45
C THR A 171 13.61 -12.08 -1.74
N ALA A 172 12.42 -12.38 -2.27
CA ALA A 172 11.64 -13.56 -1.89
C ALA A 172 11.13 -14.30 -3.12
N GLU A 173 10.86 -15.59 -2.94
CA GLU A 173 10.31 -16.45 -3.98
C GLU A 173 8.94 -15.97 -4.50
N GLY A 174 8.56 -16.45 -5.67
CA GLY A 174 7.25 -16.20 -6.25
C GLY A 174 6.15 -17.02 -5.60
N THR A 175 4.90 -16.58 -5.79
CA THR A 175 3.71 -17.32 -5.35
C THR A 175 2.48 -16.93 -6.16
N ALA A 176 1.56 -17.87 -6.37
CA ALA A 176 0.29 -17.62 -7.05
C ALA A 176 -0.79 -17.25 -6.04
N VAL A 177 -1.46 -16.11 -6.21
CA VAL A 177 -2.54 -15.63 -5.35
C VAL A 177 -3.92 -15.92 -5.95
N LYS A 178 -4.89 -16.28 -5.11
CA LYS A 178 -6.27 -16.58 -5.50
C LYS A 178 -7.23 -15.45 -5.13
N ASN A 179 -7.06 -14.85 -3.96
CA ASN A 179 -7.90 -13.76 -3.49
C ASN A 179 -7.61 -12.50 -4.32
N ARG A 180 -8.67 -11.71 -4.55
CA ARG A 180 -8.58 -10.45 -5.28
C ARG A 180 -7.54 -9.51 -4.67
N VAL A 181 -7.60 -9.33 -3.35
CA VAL A 181 -6.72 -8.41 -2.62
C VAL A 181 -5.76 -9.22 -1.79
N ASN A 182 -4.47 -8.98 -2.01
CA ASN A 182 -3.39 -9.46 -1.18
C ASN A 182 -2.49 -8.27 -0.81
N ARG A 183 -1.81 -8.37 0.32
CA ARG A 183 -0.77 -7.41 0.71
C ARG A 183 0.55 -8.14 0.86
N ILE A 184 1.57 -7.57 0.25
CA ILE A 184 2.96 -7.94 0.52
C ILE A 184 3.40 -7.12 1.73
N ARG A 185 4.03 -7.76 2.69
CA ARG A 185 4.64 -7.11 3.85
C ARG A 185 6.09 -7.54 3.96
N VAL A 186 6.98 -6.57 4.13
CA VAL A 186 8.41 -6.77 4.36
C VAL A 186 8.76 -6.21 5.72
N THR A 187 9.38 -7.02 6.57
CA THR A 187 9.79 -6.66 7.93
C THR A 187 11.29 -6.90 8.12
N LEU A 188 11.95 -5.97 8.79
CA LEU A 188 13.35 -6.05 9.21
C LEU A 188 13.49 -5.61 10.67
N LYS A 189 14.48 -6.14 11.38
CA LYS A 189 14.79 -5.74 12.76
C LYS A 189 15.82 -4.62 12.76
N ASN A 190 15.49 -3.46 13.32
CA ASN A 190 16.46 -2.38 13.53
C ASN A 190 17.46 -2.81 14.62
N LYS A 191 18.76 -2.79 14.30
CA LYS A 191 19.82 -3.26 15.20
C LYS A 191 20.12 -2.28 16.34
N THR A 192 19.82 -0.99 16.14
CA THR A 192 20.05 0.07 17.13
C THR A 192 18.90 0.17 18.12
N THR A 193 17.65 0.19 17.64
CA THR A 193 16.47 0.38 18.50
C THR A 193 15.87 -0.94 18.98
N GLY A 194 16.21 -2.07 18.34
CA GLY A 194 15.58 -3.36 18.59
C GLY A 194 14.13 -3.45 18.12
N LYS A 195 13.57 -2.38 17.52
CA LYS A 195 12.19 -2.37 17.00
C LYS A 195 12.11 -3.05 15.64
N TRP A 196 10.92 -3.52 15.31
CA TRP A 196 10.62 -4.00 13.97
C TRP A 196 10.30 -2.81 13.07
N ALA A 197 10.93 -2.73 11.92
CA ALA A 197 10.55 -1.82 10.85
C ALA A 197 9.83 -2.61 9.76
N PHE A 198 8.79 -2.03 9.17
CA PHE A 198 8.14 -2.71 8.05
C PHE A 198 7.45 -1.77 7.07
N ALA A 199 7.27 -2.30 5.86
CA ALA A 199 6.47 -1.70 4.81
C ALA A 199 5.50 -2.76 4.27
N ALA A 200 4.33 -2.31 3.84
CA ALA A 200 3.39 -3.15 3.13
C ALA A 200 2.82 -2.41 1.93
N TRP A 201 2.42 -3.16 0.92
CA TRP A 201 1.69 -2.64 -0.24
C TRP A 201 0.73 -3.67 -0.81
N ILE A 202 -0.34 -3.17 -1.41
CA ILE A 202 -1.37 -3.99 -2.04
C ILE A 202 -0.92 -4.60 -3.38
N VAL A 203 -1.30 -5.84 -3.63
CA VAL A 203 -1.29 -6.47 -4.95
C VAL A 203 -2.67 -7.05 -5.25
N ILE A 204 -3.11 -6.94 -6.50
CA ILE A 204 -4.47 -7.27 -6.91
C ILE A 204 -4.43 -8.41 -7.92
N ASN A 205 -5.17 -9.49 -7.66
CA ASN A 205 -5.45 -10.50 -8.66
C ASN A 205 -6.64 -10.02 -9.52
N PRO A 206 -6.42 -9.57 -10.77
CA PRO A 206 -7.51 -9.06 -11.61
C PRO A 206 -8.49 -10.17 -12.02
N GLU A 207 -8.09 -11.44 -11.98
CA GLU A 207 -8.92 -12.59 -12.37
C GLU A 207 -10.06 -12.86 -11.38
N ASN A 208 -9.97 -12.32 -10.16
CA ASN A 208 -10.97 -12.51 -9.11
C ASN A 208 -11.67 -11.19 -8.76
N SER A 209 -11.98 -10.39 -9.77
CA SER A 209 -12.67 -9.10 -9.65
C SER A 209 -14.19 -9.29 -9.54
N ASN A 210 -14.65 -9.82 -8.40
CA ASN A 210 -16.04 -9.72 -7.96
C ASN A 210 -16.23 -8.49 -7.06
#